data_AF-A0A6N8FU88-F1
#
_entry.id   AF-A0A6N8FU88-F1
#
_cell.length_a   1.000
_cell.length_b   1.000
_cell.length_c   1.000
_cell.angle_alpha   90.00
_cell.angle_beta   90.00
_cell.angle_gamma   90.00
#
_symmetry.space_group_name_H-M   'P 1'
#
loop_
_entity.id
_entity.type
_entity.pdbx_description
1 polymer ?
#
loop_
_entity_poly.entity_id
_entity_poly.type
_entity_poly.pdbx_seq_one_letter_code
_entity_poly.pdbx_strand_id
1 'polypeptide(L)'
;MFNPSVPSLDNSYIRPARRGKHKIFIGMAPGAGKTFRMLEEAHALKQEGIDVVIGLLETHGRRETAQKAEGLEMLPRQKLIRSGLTLAEMDTDAILARSPQLVLVDELAHTNIPGSPRAKRYEDVEVILAAGLDVYSTVNIQHLESLNDLVARITGVVVRERIPDRLLEEAAEVVVVDVTPETLQERLLEGKIYAPQKIQQALSNFFQRRNLIALRELALREVADNVEEDALACTPAGQFCNIHERVLVCVSTYPNSLQLLRRGARISGYMNAPLYAVFVEEPDRFLTKEESLHLETCEKLCKEFGGTFIRCNSYDVAQAIAEVAQQQHITQIVIGESQRSRWKLILKGSLTQKLVRLLKNVDIHIMATEKTATPINLATEE
;
A
#
# COMPACT_ATOMS: atom_id res chain seq x y z
N MET A 1 13.52 -46.06 54.16
CA MET A 1 12.33 -45.44 53.54
C MET A 1 12.56 -43.93 53.50
N PHE A 2 13.11 -43.41 52.40
CA PHE A 2 13.02 -41.99 52.05
C PHE A 2 13.05 -41.92 50.53
N ASN A 3 12.01 -41.29 49.99
CA ASN A 3 11.62 -41.24 48.58
C ASN A 3 12.47 -40.15 47.88
N PRO A 4 13.13 -40.41 46.73
CA PRO A 4 13.77 -39.34 45.98
C PRO A 4 12.71 -38.57 45.18
N SER A 5 12.69 -37.27 45.43
CA SER A 5 11.86 -36.27 44.76
C SER A 5 12.01 -36.29 43.24
N VAL A 6 10.86 -36.25 42.58
CA VAL A 6 10.62 -36.08 41.14
C VAL A 6 11.39 -34.86 40.58
N PRO A 7 12.15 -34.98 39.48
CA PRO A 7 12.55 -33.81 38.71
C PRO A 7 11.35 -33.34 37.88
N SER A 8 11.00 -32.08 38.09
CA SER A 8 10.01 -31.30 37.34
C SER A 8 10.19 -31.44 35.82
N LEU A 9 9.07 -31.58 35.11
CA LEU A 9 8.96 -31.53 33.65
C LEU A 9 9.76 -30.35 33.10
N ASP A 10 10.84 -30.67 32.40
CA ASP A 10 11.56 -29.73 31.55
C ASP A 10 10.57 -29.23 30.50
N ASN A 11 10.23 -27.95 30.64
CA ASN A 11 9.49 -27.17 29.66
C ASN A 11 10.40 -27.02 28.44
N SER A 12 10.46 -28.07 27.62
CA SER A 12 11.20 -28.11 26.37
C SER A 12 10.88 -26.85 25.59
N TYR A 13 11.91 -26.04 25.34
CA TYR A 13 11.90 -24.87 24.48
C TYR A 13 11.15 -25.15 23.17
N ILE A 14 9.84 -24.89 23.15
CA ILE A 14 9.06 -24.80 21.92
C ILE A 14 9.59 -23.54 21.25
N ARG A 15 10.61 -23.70 20.39
CA ARG A 15 10.93 -22.65 19.41
C ARG A 15 9.62 -22.36 18.70
N PRO A 16 9.15 -21.10 18.64
CA PRO A 16 7.94 -20.78 17.92
C PRO A 16 8.10 -21.36 16.51
N ALA A 17 7.19 -22.25 16.13
CA ALA A 17 7.25 -22.91 14.83
C ALA A 17 7.38 -21.83 13.76
N ARG A 18 8.39 -21.96 12.90
CA ARG A 18 8.63 -20.99 11.83
C ARG A 18 7.36 -20.90 10.99
N ARG A 19 6.72 -19.72 10.95
CA ARG A 19 5.61 -19.46 10.03
C ARG A 19 6.11 -19.64 8.60
N GLY A 20 5.31 -20.29 7.76
CA GLY A 20 5.57 -20.45 6.34
C GLY A 20 5.67 -19.10 5.63
N LYS A 21 6.37 -19.08 4.50
CA LYS A 21 6.48 -17.89 3.64
C LYS A 21 5.31 -17.84 2.67
N HIS A 22 4.68 -16.69 2.59
CA HIS A 22 3.60 -16.44 1.64
C HIS A 22 4.14 -15.63 0.46
N LYS A 23 4.02 -16.17 -0.75
CA LYS A 23 4.25 -15.44 -1.99
C LYS A 23 2.94 -15.19 -2.72
N ILE A 24 2.69 -13.94 -3.10
CA ILE A 24 1.43 -13.53 -3.71
C ILE A 24 1.68 -13.04 -5.13
N PHE A 25 1.07 -13.69 -6.11
CA PHE A 25 1.03 -13.24 -7.49
C PHE A 25 -0.20 -12.35 -7.67
N ILE A 26 0.02 -11.04 -7.76
CA ILE A 26 -1.03 -10.05 -7.95
C ILE A 26 -1.15 -9.66 -9.42
N GLY A 27 -2.35 -9.36 -9.88
CA GLY A 27 -2.58 -8.89 -11.24
C GLY A 27 -3.71 -7.88 -11.32
N MET A 28 -3.66 -7.03 -12.35
CA MET A 28 -4.65 -5.96 -12.54
C MET A 28 -6.06 -6.47 -12.84
N ALA A 29 -6.15 -7.67 -13.45
CA ALA A 29 -7.40 -8.19 -14.01
C ALA A 29 -7.36 -9.72 -14.20
N PRO A 30 -8.53 -10.37 -14.28
CA PRO A 30 -8.63 -11.75 -14.76
C PRO A 30 -7.98 -11.90 -16.14
N GLY A 31 -7.21 -12.97 -16.33
CA GLY A 31 -6.50 -13.23 -17.59
C GLY A 31 -5.10 -12.63 -17.72
N ALA A 32 -4.62 -11.90 -16.70
CA ALA A 32 -3.24 -11.39 -16.64
C ALA A 32 -2.17 -12.51 -16.63
N GLY A 33 -2.56 -13.76 -16.35
CA GLY A 33 -1.63 -14.90 -16.37
C GLY A 33 -1.00 -15.24 -15.02
N LYS A 34 -1.57 -14.74 -13.91
CA LYS A 34 -1.09 -15.01 -12.54
C LYS A 34 -0.88 -16.50 -12.26
N THR A 35 -1.92 -17.31 -12.50
CA THR A 35 -1.90 -18.76 -12.34
C THR A 35 -0.82 -19.42 -13.20
N PHE A 36 -0.67 -18.94 -14.44
CA PHE A 36 0.34 -19.48 -15.36
C PHE A 36 1.75 -19.19 -14.84
N ARG A 37 2.00 -17.96 -14.38
CA ARG A 37 3.30 -17.57 -13.80
C ARG A 37 3.61 -18.34 -12.52
N MET A 38 2.62 -18.50 -11.63
CA MET A 38 2.74 -19.30 -10.41
C MET A 38 3.12 -20.76 -10.72
N LEU A 39 2.48 -21.38 -11.73
CA LEU A 39 2.80 -22.75 -12.14
C LEU A 39 4.20 -22.87 -12.77
N GLU A 40 4.64 -21.88 -13.56
CA GLU A 40 6.00 -21.87 -14.12
C GLU A 40 7.07 -21.85 -13.03
N GLU A 41 6.88 -21.02 -12.01
CA GLU A 41 7.80 -20.94 -10.89
C GLU A 41 7.77 -22.21 -10.04
N ALA A 42 6.59 -22.77 -9.81
CA ALA A 42 6.42 -24.06 -9.12
C ALA A 42 7.17 -25.20 -9.81
N HIS A 43 7.17 -25.24 -11.15
CA HIS A 43 7.94 -26.22 -11.91
C HIS A 43 9.45 -26.04 -11.72
N ALA A 44 9.95 -24.81 -11.73
CA ALA A 44 11.36 -24.53 -11.48
C ALA A 44 11.78 -25.04 -10.10
N LEU A 45 11.00 -24.73 -9.06
CA LEU A 45 11.27 -25.21 -7.69
C LEU A 45 11.20 -26.73 -7.57
N LYS A 46 10.24 -27.38 -8.26
CA LYS A 46 10.16 -28.84 -8.29
C LYS A 46 11.38 -29.47 -8.97
N GLN A 47 11.91 -28.85 -10.02
CA GLN A 47 13.15 -29.31 -10.68
C GLN A 47 14.38 -29.15 -9.77
N GLU A 48 14.37 -28.18 -8.87
CA GLU A 48 15.37 -27.99 -7.81
C GLU A 48 15.18 -28.94 -6.62
N GLY A 49 14.14 -29.78 -6.64
CA GLY A 49 13.89 -30.82 -5.64
C GLY A 49 12.97 -30.40 -4.49
N ILE A 50 12.30 -29.25 -4.59
CA ILE A 50 11.29 -28.82 -3.61
C ILE A 50 10.02 -29.67 -3.76
N ASP A 51 9.46 -30.13 -2.64
CA ASP A 51 8.16 -30.83 -2.61
C ASP A 51 7.00 -29.84 -2.82
N VAL A 52 6.50 -29.77 -4.05
CA VAL A 52 5.44 -28.85 -4.47
C VAL A 52 4.13 -29.58 -4.74
N VAL A 53 3.06 -29.11 -4.10
CA VAL A 53 1.70 -29.64 -4.23
C VAL A 53 0.72 -28.53 -4.62
N ILE A 54 -0.19 -28.85 -5.54
CA ILE A 54 -1.34 -28.01 -5.86
C ILE A 54 -2.46 -28.32 -4.86
N GLY A 55 -2.74 -27.38 -3.96
CA GLY A 55 -3.89 -27.45 -3.06
C GLY A 55 -5.19 -27.06 -3.77
N LEU A 56 -5.13 -26.00 -4.58
CA LEU A 56 -6.24 -25.59 -5.43
C LEU A 56 -5.74 -24.87 -6.68
N LEU A 57 -6.26 -25.30 -7.84
CA LEU A 57 -6.01 -24.66 -9.12
C LEU A 57 -7.31 -24.38 -9.85
N GLU A 58 -7.55 -23.12 -10.20
CA GLU A 58 -8.69 -22.70 -11.01
C GLU A 58 -8.27 -22.51 -12.48
N THR A 59 -8.59 -23.51 -13.30
CA THR A 59 -8.24 -23.48 -14.73
C THR A 59 -9.21 -22.65 -15.56
N HIS A 60 -10.43 -22.39 -15.06
CA HIS A 60 -11.53 -21.75 -15.80
C HIS A 60 -11.75 -22.31 -17.22
N GLY A 61 -11.46 -23.59 -17.45
CA GLY A 61 -11.58 -24.24 -18.75
C GLY A 61 -10.40 -24.00 -19.72
N ARG A 62 -9.31 -23.37 -19.27
CA ARG A 62 -8.10 -23.15 -20.07
C ARG A 62 -7.26 -24.41 -20.18
N ARG A 63 -7.19 -24.99 -21.38
CA ARG A 63 -6.35 -26.18 -21.66
C ARG A 63 -4.87 -25.93 -21.38
N GLU A 64 -4.35 -24.76 -21.76
CA GLU A 64 -2.93 -24.41 -21.54
C GLU A 64 -2.57 -24.37 -20.05
N THR A 65 -3.47 -23.84 -19.20
CA THR A 65 -3.26 -23.82 -17.74
C THR A 65 -3.34 -25.22 -17.14
N ALA A 66 -4.27 -26.06 -17.63
CA ALA A 66 -4.35 -27.46 -17.21
C ALA A 66 -3.09 -28.25 -17.60
N GLN A 67 -2.56 -28.04 -18.81
CA GLN A 67 -1.31 -28.64 -19.27
C GLN A 67 -0.11 -28.19 -18.43
N LYS A 68 -0.05 -26.92 -18.04
CA LYS A 68 1.00 -26.42 -17.14
C LYS A 68 0.94 -27.02 -15.74
N ALA A 69 -0.21 -27.55 -15.32
CA ALA A 69 -0.32 -28.26 -14.05
C ALA A 69 0.16 -29.72 -14.13
N GLU A 70 0.29 -30.29 -15.34
CA GLU A 70 0.82 -31.64 -15.53
C GLU A 70 2.24 -31.73 -14.96
N GLY A 71 2.53 -32.82 -14.26
CA GLY A 71 3.81 -33.02 -13.59
C GLY A 71 3.88 -32.44 -12.17
N LEU A 72 2.89 -31.67 -11.71
CA LEU A 72 2.74 -31.28 -10.30
C LEU A 72 1.73 -32.19 -9.59
N GLU A 73 1.99 -32.55 -8.33
CA GLU A 73 1.03 -33.32 -7.53
C GLU A 73 -0.18 -32.42 -7.23
N MET A 74 -1.41 -32.92 -7.42
CA MET A 74 -2.63 -32.16 -7.16
C MET A 74 -3.49 -32.90 -6.15
N LEU A 75 -3.82 -32.24 -5.05
CA LEU A 75 -4.69 -32.81 -4.03
C LEU A 75 -6.15 -32.77 -4.49
N PRO A 76 -6.93 -33.82 -4.17
CA PRO A 76 -8.34 -33.86 -4.51
C PRO A 76 -9.10 -32.77 -3.72
N ARG A 77 -10.01 -32.09 -4.40
CA ARG A 77 -10.91 -31.11 -3.78
C ARG A 77 -11.91 -31.81 -2.86
N GLN A 78 -12.19 -31.19 -1.72
CA GLN A 78 -13.25 -31.63 -0.81
C GLN A 78 -14.61 -31.40 -1.47
N LYS A 79 -15.45 -32.44 -1.53
CA LYS A 79 -16.81 -32.34 -2.09
C LYS A 79 -17.82 -32.09 -0.97
N LEU A 80 -18.59 -31.01 -1.12
CA LEU A 80 -19.66 -30.62 -0.19
C LEU A 80 -21.00 -30.70 -0.93
N ILE A 81 -21.93 -31.50 -0.39
CA ILE A 81 -23.29 -31.63 -0.95
C ILE A 81 -24.18 -30.59 -0.27
N ARG A 82 -24.73 -29.65 -1.04
CA ARG A 82 -25.64 -28.64 -0.50
C ARG A 82 -26.78 -28.34 -1.45
N SER A 83 -28.02 -28.39 -0.93
CA SER A 83 -29.24 -28.11 -1.70
C SER A 83 -29.33 -28.94 -3.00
N GLY A 84 -28.82 -30.18 -2.98
CA GLY A 84 -28.77 -31.07 -4.15
C GLY A 84 -27.64 -30.80 -5.15
N LEU A 85 -26.84 -29.74 -4.96
CA LEU A 85 -25.66 -29.43 -5.77
C LEU A 85 -24.40 -29.96 -5.09
N THR A 86 -23.54 -30.64 -5.84
CA THR A 86 -22.19 -31.02 -5.38
C THR A 86 -21.25 -29.87 -5.71
N LEU A 87 -20.74 -29.22 -4.68
CA LEU A 87 -19.75 -28.16 -4.80
C LEU A 87 -18.38 -28.69 -4.33
N ALA A 88 -17.30 -28.06 -4.77
CA ALA A 88 -15.95 -28.51 -4.49
C ALA A 88 -15.09 -27.36 -3.94
N GLU A 89 -14.33 -27.62 -2.87
CA GLU A 89 -13.44 -26.67 -2.21
C GLU A 89 -12.04 -27.22 -1.99
N MET A 90 -11.12 -26.34 -1.63
CA MET A 90 -9.79 -26.74 -1.18
C MET A 90 -9.87 -27.58 0.10
N ASP A 91 -9.17 -28.70 0.13
CA ASP A 91 -9.09 -29.55 1.33
C ASP A 91 -7.87 -29.17 2.17
N THR A 92 -8.08 -28.24 3.12
CA THR A 92 -7.01 -27.75 3.99
C THR A 92 -6.45 -28.85 4.90
N ASP A 93 -7.30 -29.76 5.37
CA ASP A 93 -6.87 -30.83 6.27
C ASP A 93 -6.01 -31.86 5.52
N ALA A 94 -6.35 -32.17 4.26
CA ALA A 94 -5.52 -33.01 3.39
C ALA A 94 -4.15 -32.36 3.10
N ILE A 95 -4.09 -31.04 2.89
CA ILE A 95 -2.84 -30.31 2.70
C ILE A 95 -1.96 -30.44 3.96
N LEU A 96 -2.53 -30.20 5.14
CA LEU A 96 -1.81 -30.29 6.41
C LEU A 96 -1.33 -31.72 6.70
N ALA A 97 -2.16 -32.73 6.40
CA ALA A 97 -1.78 -34.14 6.56
C ALA A 97 -0.66 -34.56 5.60
N ARG A 98 -0.65 -34.00 4.37
CA ARG A 98 0.41 -34.25 3.37
C ARG A 98 1.71 -33.52 3.68
N SER A 99 1.63 -32.38 4.38
CA SER A 99 2.77 -31.57 4.85
C SER A 99 3.85 -31.30 3.78
N PRO A 100 3.51 -30.78 2.58
CA PRO A 100 4.48 -30.46 1.53
C PRO A 100 5.33 -29.24 1.88
N GLN A 101 6.46 -29.04 1.19
CA GLN A 101 7.27 -27.82 1.39
C GLN A 101 6.57 -26.56 0.85
N LEU A 102 5.90 -26.69 -0.30
CA LEU A 102 5.17 -25.60 -0.96
C LEU A 102 3.77 -26.03 -1.41
N VAL A 103 2.77 -25.21 -1.12
CA VAL A 103 1.39 -25.37 -1.57
C VAL A 103 1.00 -24.25 -2.55
N LEU A 104 0.40 -24.60 -3.68
CA LEU A 104 -0.18 -23.64 -4.62
C LEU A 104 -1.69 -23.48 -4.39
N VAL A 105 -2.16 -22.25 -4.20
CA VAL A 105 -3.56 -21.91 -3.90
C VAL A 105 -4.06 -20.77 -4.78
N ASP A 106 -4.92 -21.06 -5.75
CA ASP A 106 -5.51 -20.04 -6.61
C ASP A 106 -6.72 -19.31 -5.98
N GLU A 107 -7.04 -18.13 -6.50
CA GLU A 107 -8.15 -17.26 -6.07
C GLU A 107 -8.20 -16.99 -4.55
N LEU A 108 -7.16 -16.32 -4.01
CA LEU A 108 -7.05 -16.00 -2.57
C LEU A 108 -8.28 -15.28 -1.99
N ALA A 109 -8.97 -14.48 -2.81
CA ALA A 109 -10.13 -13.69 -2.39
C ALA A 109 -11.46 -14.46 -2.31
N HIS A 110 -11.45 -15.74 -2.72
CA HIS A 110 -12.65 -16.55 -2.78
C HIS A 110 -13.40 -16.61 -1.45
N THR A 111 -14.72 -16.52 -1.52
CA THR A 111 -15.59 -16.76 -0.37
C THR A 111 -15.97 -18.22 -0.33
N ASN A 112 -15.50 -18.92 0.70
CA ASN A 112 -15.73 -20.35 0.83
C ASN A 112 -17.22 -20.69 0.89
N ILE A 113 -17.56 -21.90 0.45
CA ILE A 113 -18.94 -22.39 0.51
C ILE A 113 -19.45 -22.30 1.95
N PRO A 114 -20.64 -21.70 2.21
CA PRO A 114 -21.10 -21.59 3.58
C PRO A 114 -21.35 -22.98 4.20
N GLY A 115 -20.88 -23.17 5.44
CA GLY A 115 -20.76 -24.47 6.09
C GLY A 115 -19.32 -25.03 6.08
N SER A 116 -18.41 -24.41 5.33
CA SER A 116 -16.97 -24.64 5.48
C SER A 116 -16.48 -24.15 6.85
N PRO A 117 -15.39 -24.71 7.40
CA PRO A 117 -14.83 -24.29 8.69
C PRO A 117 -14.47 -22.80 8.75
N ARG A 118 -14.12 -22.22 7.59
CA ARG A 118 -13.66 -20.85 7.41
C ARG A 118 -14.48 -20.17 6.32
N ALA A 119 -14.69 -18.86 6.45
CA ALA A 119 -15.54 -18.10 5.54
C ALA A 119 -14.78 -17.66 4.29
N LYS A 120 -13.46 -17.51 4.38
CA LYS A 120 -12.61 -16.99 3.31
C LYS A 120 -11.42 -17.89 3.06
N ARG A 121 -11.02 -18.03 1.79
CA ARG A 121 -9.88 -18.87 1.41
C ARG A 121 -8.55 -18.37 1.98
N TYR A 122 -8.39 -17.06 2.13
CA TYR A 122 -7.18 -16.53 2.79
C TYR A 122 -7.06 -17.01 4.25
N GLU A 123 -8.16 -17.27 4.95
CA GLU A 123 -8.13 -17.81 6.32
C GLU A 123 -7.63 -19.27 6.30
N ASP A 124 -7.92 -20.03 5.24
CA ASP A 124 -7.33 -21.36 5.05
C ASP A 124 -5.83 -21.28 4.81
N VAL A 125 -5.39 -20.33 3.96
CA VAL A 125 -3.98 -20.07 3.68
C VAL A 125 -3.24 -19.67 4.96
N GLU A 126 -3.83 -18.84 5.82
CA GLU A 126 -3.23 -18.47 7.10
C GLU A 126 -2.99 -19.68 8.01
N VAL A 127 -3.87 -20.68 8.00
CA VAL A 127 -3.65 -21.92 8.75
C VAL A 127 -2.53 -22.77 8.15
N ILE A 128 -2.45 -22.86 6.83
CA ILE A 128 -1.36 -23.56 6.13
C ILE A 128 -0.01 -22.91 6.48
N LEU A 129 0.06 -21.57 6.45
CA LEU A 129 1.25 -20.80 6.82
C LEU A 129 1.58 -20.96 8.31
N ALA A 130 0.59 -20.99 9.19
CA ALA A 130 0.79 -21.19 10.63
C ALA A 130 1.34 -22.60 10.95
N ALA A 131 1.06 -23.60 10.11
CA ALA A 131 1.66 -24.93 10.19
C ALA A 131 3.11 -24.99 9.68
N GLY A 132 3.65 -23.89 9.14
CA GLY A 132 5.02 -23.77 8.67
C GLY A 132 5.25 -24.16 7.20
N LEU A 133 4.16 -24.38 6.44
CA LEU A 133 4.20 -24.71 5.02
C LEU A 133 4.23 -23.41 4.19
N ASP A 134 5.11 -23.33 3.19
CA ASP A 134 5.16 -22.16 2.32
C ASP A 134 3.97 -22.19 1.34
N VAL A 135 3.44 -21.02 0.99
CA VAL A 135 2.25 -20.91 0.13
C VAL A 135 2.49 -19.93 -1.00
N TYR A 136 2.19 -20.35 -2.23
CA TYR A 136 2.08 -19.49 -3.40
C TYR A 136 0.60 -19.29 -3.71
N SER A 137 0.18 -18.04 -3.88
CA SER A 137 -1.23 -17.74 -4.14
C SER A 137 -1.44 -16.69 -5.21
N THR A 138 -2.64 -16.62 -5.79
CA THR A 138 -2.96 -15.57 -6.77
C THR A 138 -4.17 -14.74 -6.37
N VAL A 139 -4.11 -13.43 -6.67
CA VAL A 139 -5.19 -12.49 -6.40
C VAL A 139 -5.22 -11.37 -7.44
N ASN A 140 -6.38 -10.77 -7.68
CA ASN A 140 -6.50 -9.54 -8.47
C ASN A 140 -6.60 -8.32 -7.55
N ILE A 141 -6.06 -7.18 -8.00
CA ILE A 141 -6.07 -5.91 -7.25
C ILE A 141 -7.47 -5.45 -6.84
N GLN A 142 -8.50 -5.79 -7.63
CA GLN A 142 -9.90 -5.47 -7.38
C GLN A 142 -10.48 -6.07 -6.08
N HIS A 143 -9.80 -7.06 -5.51
CA HIS A 143 -10.23 -7.73 -4.29
C HIS A 143 -9.66 -7.10 -3.02
N LEU A 144 -8.73 -6.15 -3.13
CA LEU A 144 -8.27 -5.39 -1.96
C LEU A 144 -9.41 -4.53 -1.41
N GLU A 145 -9.51 -4.49 -0.09
CA GLU A 145 -10.56 -3.77 0.60
C GLU A 145 -10.41 -2.26 0.42
N SER A 146 -9.19 -1.72 0.57
CA SER A 146 -8.90 -0.29 0.38
C SER A 146 -9.23 0.22 -1.03
N LEU A 147 -9.06 -0.62 -2.06
CA LEU A 147 -9.22 -0.24 -3.47
C LEU A 147 -10.61 -0.52 -4.04
N ASN A 148 -11.49 -1.19 -3.28
CA ASN A 148 -12.77 -1.67 -3.79
C ASN A 148 -13.65 -0.55 -4.37
N ASP A 149 -13.78 0.56 -3.64
CA ASP A 149 -14.60 1.70 -4.04
C ASP A 149 -14.01 2.41 -5.27
N LEU A 150 -12.68 2.52 -5.33
CA LEU A 150 -12.00 3.10 -6.47
C LEU A 150 -12.17 2.24 -7.73
N VAL A 151 -12.01 0.93 -7.61
CA VAL A 151 -12.21 -0.01 -8.71
C VAL A 151 -13.67 -0.04 -9.18
N ALA A 152 -14.63 0.03 -8.26
CA ALA A 152 -16.05 0.13 -8.61
C ALA A 152 -16.36 1.42 -9.37
N ARG A 153 -15.77 2.56 -8.99
CA ARG A 153 -15.90 3.83 -9.74
C ARG A 153 -15.29 3.77 -11.14
N ILE A 154 -14.15 3.09 -11.29
CA ILE A 154 -13.48 2.95 -12.59
C ILE A 154 -14.27 2.00 -13.50
N THR A 155 -14.62 0.83 -13.00
CA THR A 155 -15.14 -0.28 -13.82
C THR A 155 -16.66 -0.31 -13.93
N GLY A 156 -17.37 0.35 -13.01
CA GLY A 156 -18.81 0.24 -12.85
C GLY A 156 -19.27 -1.10 -12.26
N VAL A 157 -18.35 -1.97 -11.86
CA VAL A 157 -18.64 -3.32 -11.35
C VAL A 157 -18.29 -3.39 -9.87
N VAL A 158 -19.27 -3.76 -9.05
CA VAL A 158 -19.07 -3.97 -7.61
C VAL A 158 -18.51 -5.37 -7.36
N VAL A 159 -17.31 -5.44 -6.79
CA VAL A 159 -16.65 -6.69 -6.41
C VAL A 159 -17.04 -7.05 -4.98
N ARG A 160 -17.70 -8.20 -4.80
CA ARG A 160 -18.19 -8.70 -3.50
C ARG A 160 -17.13 -9.44 -2.70
N GLU A 161 -16.25 -10.14 -3.41
CA GLU A 161 -15.17 -10.91 -2.81
C GLU A 161 -14.00 -9.98 -2.49
N ARG A 162 -13.64 -9.91 -1.21
CA ARG A 162 -12.65 -8.98 -0.68
C ARG A 162 -11.66 -9.69 0.23
N ILE A 163 -10.46 -9.13 0.30
CA ILE A 163 -9.38 -9.50 1.22
C ILE A 163 -8.84 -8.25 1.91
N PRO A 164 -8.34 -8.38 3.16
CA PRO A 164 -7.71 -7.27 3.84
C PRO A 164 -6.31 -6.99 3.28
N ASP A 165 -5.94 -5.73 3.22
CA ASP A 165 -4.68 -5.23 2.65
C ASP A 165 -3.44 -5.79 3.38
N ARG A 166 -3.55 -6.03 4.70
CA ARG A 166 -2.51 -6.66 5.54
C ARG A 166 -1.91 -7.95 4.97
N LEU A 167 -2.65 -8.70 4.14
CA LEU A 167 -2.14 -9.93 3.54
C LEU A 167 -1.00 -9.66 2.55
N LEU A 168 -1.02 -8.51 1.88
CA LEU A 168 0.08 -8.09 1.02
C LEU A 168 1.27 -7.59 1.85
N GLU A 169 1.00 -6.79 2.88
CA GLU A 169 2.01 -6.24 3.80
C GLU A 169 2.75 -7.36 4.56
N GLU A 170 2.03 -8.40 5.01
CA GLU A 170 2.61 -9.55 5.72
C GLU A 170 3.27 -10.60 4.80
N ALA A 171 3.12 -10.46 3.47
CA ALA A 171 3.64 -11.45 2.53
C ALA A 171 5.17 -11.38 2.45
N ALA A 172 5.83 -12.53 2.33
CA ALA A 172 7.28 -12.58 2.18
C ALA A 172 7.73 -12.08 0.79
N GLU A 173 6.87 -12.17 -0.22
CA GLU A 173 7.13 -11.66 -1.56
C GLU A 173 5.81 -11.39 -2.31
N VAL A 174 5.71 -10.24 -2.96
CA VAL A 174 4.58 -9.87 -3.83
C VAL A 174 5.09 -9.68 -5.27
N VAL A 175 4.53 -10.43 -6.21
CA VAL A 175 4.92 -10.39 -7.63
C VAL A 175 3.79 -9.83 -8.47
N VAL A 176 4.02 -8.69 -9.13
CA VAL A 176 3.08 -8.15 -10.11
C VAL A 176 3.18 -8.92 -11.43
N VAL A 177 2.05 -9.48 -11.86
CA VAL A 177 1.89 -10.09 -13.17
C VAL A 177 1.15 -9.11 -14.09
N ASP A 178 1.94 -8.43 -14.91
CA ASP A 178 1.50 -7.36 -15.80
C ASP A 178 1.35 -7.82 -17.25
N VAL A 179 0.32 -7.31 -17.94
CA VAL A 179 -0.01 -7.60 -19.34
C VAL A 179 -0.62 -6.35 -19.96
N THR A 180 -0.33 -6.07 -21.23
CA THR A 180 -0.93 -4.89 -21.87
C THR A 180 -2.47 -4.99 -21.93
N PRO A 181 -3.19 -3.86 -21.80
CA PRO A 181 -4.64 -3.83 -21.97
C PRO A 181 -5.12 -4.48 -23.28
N GLU A 182 -4.37 -4.27 -24.36
CA GLU A 182 -4.66 -4.82 -25.69
C GLU A 182 -4.62 -6.36 -25.67
N THR A 183 -3.57 -6.94 -25.09
CA THR A 183 -3.45 -8.40 -24.96
C THR A 183 -4.53 -9.00 -24.05
N LEU A 184 -4.96 -8.29 -23.00
CA LEU A 184 -6.09 -8.74 -22.17
C LEU A 184 -7.41 -8.74 -22.94
N GLN A 185 -7.66 -7.73 -23.78
CA GLN A 185 -8.85 -7.66 -24.63
C GLN A 185 -8.84 -8.77 -25.68
N GLU A 186 -7.70 -9.02 -26.32
CA GLU A 186 -7.53 -10.13 -27.27
C GLU A 186 -7.83 -11.47 -26.59
N ARG A 187 -7.24 -11.74 -25.43
CA ARG A 187 -7.50 -12.97 -24.65
C ARG A 187 -8.98 -13.11 -24.26
N LEU A 188 -9.65 -12.00 -23.96
CA LEU A 188 -11.08 -12.02 -23.68
C LEU A 188 -11.89 -12.39 -24.93
N LEU A 189 -11.58 -11.78 -26.08
CA LEU A 189 -12.25 -12.05 -27.37
C LEU A 189 -12.03 -13.48 -27.85
N GLU A 190 -10.85 -14.04 -27.61
CA GLU A 190 -10.53 -15.45 -27.89
C GLU A 190 -11.25 -16.44 -26.95
N GLY A 191 -12.04 -15.95 -25.99
CA GLY A 191 -12.74 -16.78 -25.00
C GLY A 191 -11.81 -17.43 -23.98
N LYS A 192 -10.55 -16.94 -23.86
CA LYS A 192 -9.58 -17.45 -22.89
C LYS A 192 -9.88 -16.95 -21.47
N ILE A 193 -10.70 -15.92 -21.28
CA ILE A 193 -10.98 -15.35 -19.95
C ILE A 193 -12.36 -15.68 -19.42
N TYR A 194 -13.41 -15.51 -20.24
CA TYR A 194 -14.79 -15.80 -19.88
C TYR A 194 -15.49 -16.62 -20.95
N ALA A 195 -16.57 -17.30 -20.54
CA ALA A 195 -17.47 -17.96 -21.47
C ALA A 195 -18.08 -16.96 -22.47
N PRO A 196 -18.37 -17.38 -23.72
CA PRO A 196 -18.79 -16.49 -24.82
C PRO A 196 -19.93 -15.54 -24.47
N GLN A 197 -20.87 -16.01 -23.67
CA GLN A 197 -22.07 -15.27 -23.25
C GLN A 197 -21.75 -14.03 -22.39
N LYS A 198 -20.63 -14.04 -21.65
CA LYS A 198 -20.21 -12.95 -20.76
C LYS A 198 -19.21 -11.98 -21.41
N ILE A 199 -18.68 -12.30 -22.59
CA ILE A 199 -17.63 -11.51 -23.26
C ILE A 199 -18.11 -10.09 -23.56
N GLN A 200 -19.28 -9.92 -24.17
CA GLN A 200 -19.77 -8.59 -24.55
C GLN A 200 -20.03 -7.69 -23.35
N GLN A 201 -20.62 -8.24 -22.28
CA GLN A 201 -20.85 -7.50 -21.03
C GLN A 201 -19.53 -7.13 -20.34
N ALA A 202 -18.53 -8.01 -20.40
CA ALA A 202 -17.21 -7.76 -19.83
C ALA A 202 -16.47 -6.65 -20.61
N LEU A 203 -16.52 -6.67 -21.95
CA LEU A 203 -15.93 -5.63 -22.82
C LEU A 203 -16.58 -4.27 -22.64
N SER A 204 -17.90 -4.23 -22.46
CA SER A 204 -18.64 -2.98 -22.27
C SER A 204 -18.48 -2.36 -20.89
N ASN A 205 -17.94 -3.09 -19.90
CA ASN A 205 -17.72 -2.60 -18.54
C ASN A 205 -16.25 -2.75 -18.13
N PHE A 206 -15.91 -3.85 -17.47
CA PHE A 206 -14.62 -4.06 -16.82
C PHE A 206 -13.42 -4.00 -17.80
N PHE A 207 -13.53 -4.60 -18.98
CA PHE A 207 -12.45 -4.75 -19.98
C PHE A 207 -12.36 -3.59 -20.98
N GLN A 208 -12.93 -2.43 -20.67
CA GLN A 208 -12.67 -1.23 -21.45
C GLN A 208 -11.20 -0.83 -21.32
N ARG A 209 -10.58 -0.38 -22.42
CA ARG A 209 -9.16 0.00 -22.45
C ARG A 209 -8.79 1.02 -21.36
N ARG A 210 -9.63 2.05 -21.17
CA ARG A 210 -9.44 3.07 -20.12
C ARG A 210 -9.42 2.46 -18.71
N ASN A 211 -10.27 1.46 -18.46
CA ASN A 211 -10.40 0.82 -17.15
C ASN A 211 -9.17 -0.07 -16.89
N LEU A 212 -8.73 -0.83 -17.90
CA LEU A 212 -7.54 -1.66 -17.79
C LEU A 212 -6.26 -0.85 -17.58
N ILE A 213 -6.13 0.33 -18.23
CA ILE A 213 -5.00 1.24 -17.98
C ILE A 213 -5.00 1.72 -16.53
N ALA A 214 -6.15 2.16 -16.01
CA ALA A 214 -6.27 2.61 -14.63
C ALA A 214 -5.99 1.48 -13.62
N LEU A 215 -6.51 0.27 -13.87
CA LEU A 215 -6.24 -0.89 -13.02
C LEU A 215 -4.78 -1.33 -13.06
N ARG A 216 -4.11 -1.19 -14.21
CA ARG A 216 -2.67 -1.45 -14.35
C ARG A 216 -1.86 -0.47 -13.51
N GLU A 217 -2.19 0.82 -13.61
CA GLU A 217 -1.55 1.85 -12.79
C GLU A 217 -1.76 1.59 -11.29
N LEU A 218 -2.99 1.24 -10.89
CA LEU A 218 -3.29 0.89 -9.50
C LEU A 218 -2.51 -0.33 -9.01
N ALA A 219 -2.44 -1.40 -9.81
CA ALA A 219 -1.71 -2.61 -9.43
C ALA A 219 -0.19 -2.37 -9.30
N LEU A 220 0.38 -1.53 -10.17
CA LEU A 220 1.81 -1.17 -10.09
C LEU A 220 2.10 -0.25 -8.91
N ARG A 221 1.20 0.70 -8.62
CA ARG A 221 1.30 1.58 -7.47
C ARG A 221 1.26 0.76 -6.18
N GLU A 222 0.21 -0.04 -5.98
CA GLU A 222 0.03 -0.83 -4.75
C GLU A 222 1.26 -1.66 -4.35
N VAL A 223 1.93 -2.29 -5.32
CA VAL A 223 3.13 -3.08 -5.02
C VAL A 223 4.35 -2.18 -4.79
N ALA A 224 4.44 -1.03 -5.45
CA ALA A 224 5.49 -0.06 -5.15
C ALA A 224 5.36 0.47 -3.70
N ASP A 225 4.14 0.76 -3.25
CA ASP A 225 3.84 1.19 -1.88
C ASP A 225 4.29 0.11 -0.84
N ASN A 226 3.98 -1.18 -1.09
CA ASN A 226 4.40 -2.29 -0.22
C ASN A 226 5.94 -2.47 -0.15
N VAL A 227 6.66 -2.29 -1.26
CA VAL A 227 8.14 -2.39 -1.28
C VAL A 227 8.80 -1.23 -0.51
N GLU A 228 8.15 -0.07 -0.43
CA GLU A 228 8.65 1.07 0.36
C GLU A 228 8.63 0.76 1.87
N GLU A 229 7.58 0.09 2.38
CA GLU A 229 7.49 -0.27 3.81
C GLU A 229 8.55 -1.29 4.24
N ASP A 230 8.82 -2.31 3.42
CA ASP A 230 9.90 -3.28 3.67
C ASP A 230 11.29 -2.63 3.60
N ALA A 231 11.48 -1.68 2.69
CA ALA A 231 12.71 -0.89 2.62
C ALA A 231 12.89 0.01 3.86
N LEU A 232 11.82 0.56 4.43
CA LEU A 232 11.89 1.35 5.67
C LEU A 232 12.35 0.51 6.87
N ALA A 233 12.05 -0.80 6.90
CA ALA A 233 12.50 -1.71 7.95
C ALA A 233 13.97 -2.17 7.80
N CYS A 234 14.50 -2.19 6.57
CA CYS A 234 15.81 -2.79 6.27
C CYS A 234 16.92 -1.81 5.85
N THR A 235 16.63 -0.52 5.66
CA THR A 235 17.63 0.43 5.16
C THR A 235 18.34 1.19 6.30
N PRO A 236 19.68 1.15 6.40
CA PRO A 236 20.43 2.04 7.29
C PRO A 236 20.27 3.49 6.82
N ALA A 237 20.15 4.41 7.78
CA ALA A 237 19.96 5.84 7.54
C ALA A 237 20.91 6.40 6.47
N GLY A 238 20.36 6.88 5.34
CA GLY A 238 21.13 7.75 4.44
C GLY A 238 20.76 7.76 2.97
N GLN A 239 19.98 6.81 2.44
CA GLN A 239 19.61 6.84 1.03
C GLN A 239 18.17 6.36 0.81
N PHE A 240 17.24 7.28 1.05
CA PHE A 240 15.82 7.05 0.80
C PHE A 240 15.53 7.28 -0.69
N CYS A 241 15.02 6.25 -1.36
CA CYS A 241 14.24 6.42 -2.58
C CYS A 241 12.79 6.66 -2.13
N ASN A 242 12.40 7.91 -1.89
CA ASN A 242 11.00 8.22 -1.64
C ASN A 242 10.24 8.05 -2.96
N ILE A 243 9.48 6.97 -3.10
CA ILE A 243 8.68 6.69 -4.30
C ILE A 243 7.38 7.51 -4.25
N HIS A 244 6.94 7.92 -3.05
CA HIS A 244 5.77 8.77 -2.83
C HIS A 244 6.10 10.19 -2.37
N GLU A 245 5.35 11.14 -2.91
CA GLU A 245 5.39 12.52 -2.48
C GLU A 245 4.72 12.68 -1.10
N ARG A 246 5.35 13.41 -0.18
CA ARG A 246 4.83 13.78 1.14
C ARG A 246 5.02 15.27 1.33
N VAL A 247 3.93 15.98 1.61
CA VAL A 247 3.92 17.46 1.62
C VAL A 247 3.91 17.97 3.06
N LEU A 248 4.92 18.75 3.44
CA LEU A 248 5.00 19.45 4.71
C LEU A 248 4.77 20.94 4.51
N VAL A 249 3.78 21.50 5.20
CA VAL A 249 3.52 22.93 5.24
C VAL A 249 4.09 23.52 6.52
N CYS A 250 4.99 24.50 6.39
CA CYS A 250 5.51 25.23 7.53
C CYS A 250 4.54 26.35 7.93
N VAL A 251 3.95 26.21 9.11
CA VAL A 251 2.98 27.15 9.69
C VAL A 251 3.71 28.11 10.62
N SER A 252 3.28 29.38 10.61
CA SER A 252 3.81 30.44 11.45
C SER A 252 2.69 31.22 12.14
N THR A 253 3.02 32.12 13.07
CA THR A 253 2.03 32.99 13.72
C THR A 253 1.50 34.12 12.83
N TYR A 254 1.93 34.19 11.56
CA TYR A 254 1.48 35.21 10.62
C TYR A 254 0.15 34.82 9.93
N PRO A 255 -0.72 35.80 9.60
CA PRO A 255 -2.05 35.55 9.03
C PRO A 255 -2.01 34.79 7.68
N ASN A 256 -0.87 34.81 6.99
CA ASN A 256 -0.68 34.15 5.70
C ASN A 256 -0.60 32.62 5.80
N SER A 257 -0.45 32.07 7.02
CA SER A 257 -0.36 30.62 7.26
C SER A 257 -1.59 29.85 6.78
N LEU A 258 -2.79 30.44 6.84
CA LEU A 258 -4.01 29.82 6.32
C LEU A 258 -3.98 29.65 4.79
N GLN A 259 -3.43 30.64 4.08
CA GLN A 259 -3.29 30.57 2.62
C GLN A 259 -2.23 29.54 2.23
N LEU A 260 -1.13 29.46 2.98
CA LEU A 260 -0.10 28.43 2.80
C LEU A 260 -0.68 27.03 2.99
N LEU A 261 -1.47 26.82 4.04
CA LEU A 261 -2.10 25.53 4.30
C LEU A 261 -3.08 25.13 3.20
N ARG A 262 -3.90 26.07 2.70
CA ARG A 262 -4.79 25.84 1.55
C ARG A 262 -4.01 25.50 0.27
N ARG A 263 -2.88 26.16 0.02
CA ARG A 263 -2.03 25.87 -1.14
C ARG A 263 -1.32 24.53 -0.99
N GLY A 264 -0.80 24.23 0.19
CA GLY A 264 -0.21 22.94 0.52
C GLY A 264 -1.21 21.79 0.36
N ALA A 265 -2.45 21.97 0.83
CA ALA A 265 -3.53 20.99 0.64
C ALA A 265 -3.90 20.77 -0.84
N ARG A 266 -3.77 21.80 -1.70
CA ARG A 266 -3.97 21.63 -3.15
C ARG A 266 -2.81 20.86 -3.80
N ILE A 267 -1.58 21.13 -3.38
CA ILE A 267 -0.39 20.41 -3.86
C ILE A 267 -0.47 18.96 -3.43
N SER A 268 -0.79 18.71 -2.16
CA SER A 268 -0.98 17.35 -1.63
C SER A 268 -2.13 16.64 -2.35
N GLY A 269 -3.25 17.32 -2.59
CA GLY A 269 -4.36 16.76 -3.38
C GLY A 269 -4.01 16.44 -4.83
N TYR A 270 -3.19 17.27 -5.50
CA TYR A 270 -2.74 17.01 -6.87
C TYR A 270 -1.79 15.81 -6.94
N MET A 271 -0.91 15.67 -5.94
CA MET A 271 0.03 14.55 -5.83
C MET A 271 -0.59 13.31 -5.18
N ASN A 272 -1.84 13.40 -4.72
CA ASN A 272 -2.48 12.41 -3.85
C ASN A 272 -1.59 12.00 -2.65
N ALA A 273 -0.90 12.99 -2.08
CA ALA A 273 0.11 12.86 -1.06
C ALA A 273 -0.45 13.16 0.34
N PRO A 274 0.07 12.52 1.41
CA PRO A 274 -0.22 12.89 2.78
C PRO A 274 0.19 14.35 3.06
N LEU A 275 -0.68 15.08 3.76
CA LEU A 275 -0.45 16.46 4.18
C LEU A 275 0.01 16.52 5.63
N TYR A 276 1.15 17.15 5.86
CA TYR A 276 1.67 17.47 7.18
C TYR A 276 1.74 18.99 7.34
N ALA A 277 1.48 19.47 8.55
CA ALA A 277 1.71 20.87 8.92
C ALA A 277 2.59 20.91 10.17
N VAL A 278 3.65 21.73 10.16
CA VAL A 278 4.53 21.88 11.32
C VAL A 278 4.52 23.31 11.82
N PHE A 279 4.40 23.46 13.14
CA PHE A 279 4.64 24.71 13.85
C PHE A 279 5.81 24.51 14.83
N VAL A 280 6.82 25.37 14.73
CA VAL A 280 7.96 25.38 15.64
C VAL A 280 7.83 26.54 16.62
N GLU A 281 7.67 26.23 17.90
CA GLU A 281 7.60 27.18 19.00
C GLU A 281 9.00 27.47 19.54
N GLU A 282 9.33 28.76 19.68
CA GLU A 282 10.58 29.20 20.32
C GLU A 282 10.37 29.17 21.84
N PRO A 283 11.17 28.42 22.64
CA PRO A 283 10.91 28.20 24.08
C PRO A 283 10.77 29.48 24.93
N ASP A 284 11.43 30.56 24.52
CA ASP A 284 11.45 31.84 25.25
C ASP A 284 10.36 32.82 24.78
N ARG A 285 9.53 32.45 23.78
CA ARG A 285 8.50 33.32 23.22
C ARG A 285 7.11 32.82 23.61
N PHE A 286 6.48 33.55 24.52
CA PHE A 286 5.06 33.35 24.83
C PHE A 286 4.17 33.84 23.69
N LEU A 287 3.26 32.98 23.25
CA LEU A 287 2.23 33.33 22.27
C LEU A 287 1.18 34.26 22.89
N THR A 288 0.81 35.29 22.16
CA THR A 288 -0.35 36.12 22.51
C THR A 288 -1.64 35.33 22.30
N LYS A 289 -2.74 35.73 22.97
CA LYS A 289 -4.05 35.08 22.81
C LYS A 289 -4.51 35.02 21.35
N GLU A 290 -4.21 36.05 20.56
CA GLU A 290 -4.55 36.12 19.13
C GLU A 290 -3.73 35.11 18.32
N GLU A 291 -2.44 34.96 18.62
CA GLU A 291 -1.56 33.98 17.95
C GLU A 291 -1.95 32.54 18.29
N SER A 292 -2.30 32.24 19.54
CA SER A 292 -2.78 30.92 19.94
C SER A 292 -4.08 30.55 19.23
N LEU A 293 -5.04 31.48 19.16
CA LEU A 293 -6.30 31.28 18.44
C LEU A 293 -6.07 31.05 16.93
N HIS A 294 -5.10 31.76 16.35
CA HIS A 294 -4.72 31.57 14.95
C HIS A 294 -4.17 30.16 14.70
N LEU A 295 -3.29 29.66 15.57
CA LEU A 295 -2.73 28.31 15.45
C LEU A 295 -3.79 27.23 15.60
N GLU A 296 -4.73 27.38 16.53
CA GLU A 296 -5.88 26.47 16.66
C GLU A 296 -6.72 26.43 15.37
N THR A 297 -6.87 27.59 14.71
CA THR A 297 -7.58 27.67 13.43
C THR A 297 -6.81 26.95 12.32
N CYS A 298 -5.50 27.09 12.27
CA CYS A 298 -4.64 26.33 11.35
C CYS A 298 -4.71 24.82 11.60
N GLU A 299 -4.72 24.40 12.87
CA GLU A 299 -4.82 22.99 13.24
C GLU A 299 -6.17 22.39 12.81
N LYS A 300 -7.28 23.10 13.06
CA LYS A 300 -8.62 22.69 12.61
C LYS A 300 -8.66 22.55 11.08
N LEU A 301 -8.16 23.55 10.36
CA LEU A 301 -8.13 23.54 8.91
C LEU A 301 -7.24 22.41 8.35
N CYS A 302 -6.13 22.07 9.03
CA CYS A 302 -5.27 20.96 8.65
C CYS A 302 -6.03 19.63 8.76
N LYS A 303 -6.76 19.43 9.87
CA LYS A 303 -7.60 18.25 10.09
C LYS A 303 -8.75 18.16 9.09
N GLU A 304 -9.37 19.28 8.70
CA GLU A 304 -10.40 19.32 7.64
C GLU A 304 -9.87 18.85 6.29
N PHE A 305 -8.60 19.11 5.98
CA PHE A 305 -7.94 18.59 4.78
C PHE A 305 -7.40 17.15 4.93
N GLY A 306 -7.67 16.48 6.04
CA GLY A 306 -7.15 15.14 6.33
C GLY A 306 -5.65 15.10 6.64
N GLY A 307 -5.06 16.25 7.00
CA GLY A 307 -3.64 16.37 7.31
C GLY A 307 -3.31 16.23 8.81
N THR A 308 -2.05 15.95 9.10
CA THR A 308 -1.51 15.83 10.46
C THR A 308 -0.79 17.12 10.88
N PHE A 309 -1.17 17.68 12.05
CA PHE A 309 -0.56 18.88 12.59
C PHE A 309 0.46 18.53 13.69
N ILE A 310 1.70 18.99 13.53
CA ILE A 310 2.85 18.69 14.39
C ILE A 310 3.31 19.97 15.07
N ARG A 311 3.46 19.92 16.41
CA ARG A 311 4.02 21.02 17.21
C ARG A 311 5.38 20.59 17.76
N CYS A 312 6.40 21.41 17.53
CA CYS A 312 7.77 21.15 18.00
C CYS A 312 8.33 22.36 18.73
N ASN A 313 9.17 22.14 19.74
CA ASN A 313 9.82 23.22 20.48
C ASN A 313 11.31 23.23 20.14
N SER A 314 11.83 24.32 19.58
CA SER A 314 13.26 24.40 19.24
C SER A 314 13.76 25.84 19.09
N TYR A 315 15.04 26.05 19.39
CA TYR A 315 15.75 27.32 19.18
C TYR A 315 16.19 27.54 17.73
N ASP A 316 16.40 26.46 16.95
CA ASP A 316 16.66 26.55 15.50
C ASP A 316 15.50 25.94 14.71
N VAL A 317 14.66 26.83 14.19
CA VAL A 317 13.49 26.49 13.37
C VAL A 317 13.88 25.67 12.13
N ALA A 318 15.02 25.95 11.50
CA ALA A 318 15.42 25.22 10.30
C ALA A 318 15.84 23.78 10.64
N GLN A 319 16.49 23.59 11.78
CA GLN A 319 16.89 22.26 12.25
C GLN A 319 15.66 21.43 12.65
N ALA A 320 14.72 22.02 13.40
CA ALA A 320 13.49 21.33 13.79
C ALA A 320 12.65 20.92 12.58
N ILE A 321 12.52 21.79 11.57
CA ILE A 321 11.83 21.44 10.31
C ILE A 321 12.58 20.31 9.60
N ALA A 322 13.91 20.33 9.57
CA ALA A 322 14.69 19.27 8.93
C ALA A 322 14.55 17.92 9.67
N GLU A 323 14.51 17.93 11.00
CA GLU A 323 14.27 16.74 11.83
C GLU A 323 12.87 16.17 11.58
N VAL A 324 11.84 17.01 11.55
CA VAL A 324 10.46 16.59 11.20
C VAL A 324 10.41 16.07 9.77
N ALA A 325 11.09 16.73 8.83
CA ALA A 325 11.15 16.30 7.45
C ALA A 325 11.81 14.91 7.29
N GLN A 326 12.85 14.63 8.08
CA GLN A 326 13.50 13.31 8.10
C GLN A 326 12.63 12.25 8.78
N GLN A 327 12.02 12.56 9.92
CA GLN A 327 11.17 11.63 10.68
C GLN A 327 9.90 11.24 9.92
N GLN A 328 9.31 12.19 9.17
CA GLN A 328 8.07 11.99 8.42
C GLN A 328 8.33 11.74 6.92
N HIS A 329 9.60 11.52 6.53
CA HIS A 329 10.02 11.25 5.15
C HIS A 329 9.45 12.23 4.11
N ILE A 330 9.47 13.52 4.44
CA ILE A 330 8.91 14.59 3.61
C ILE A 330 9.73 14.78 2.34
N THR A 331 9.07 14.83 1.18
CA THR A 331 9.69 15.12 -0.12
C THR A 331 9.48 16.56 -0.58
N GLN A 332 8.39 17.19 -0.16
CA GLN A 332 7.99 18.53 -0.58
C GLN A 332 7.75 19.41 0.64
N ILE A 333 8.48 20.51 0.77
CA ILE A 333 8.28 21.49 1.83
C ILE A 333 7.69 22.77 1.26
N VAL A 334 6.51 23.16 1.74
CA VAL A 334 5.86 24.43 1.41
C VAL A 334 6.14 25.45 2.51
N ILE A 335 6.80 26.54 2.13
CA ILE A 335 7.15 27.65 3.01
C ILE A 335 6.64 28.98 2.46
N GLY A 336 6.23 29.88 3.36
CA GLY A 336 5.91 31.25 3.00
C GLY A 336 7.14 32.12 2.81
N GLU A 337 7.02 33.14 1.97
CA GLU A 337 8.01 34.21 1.90
C GLU A 337 8.19 34.89 3.27
N SER A 338 9.43 35.02 3.71
CA SER A 338 9.76 35.64 4.99
C SER A 338 9.50 37.16 4.93
N GLN A 339 8.56 37.65 5.73
CA GLN A 339 8.27 39.09 5.92
C GLN A 339 9.35 39.83 6.73
N ARG A 340 10.46 39.18 7.11
CA ARG A 340 11.55 39.82 7.89
C ARG A 340 12.33 40.80 7.01
N SER A 341 12.58 42.01 7.53
CA SER A 341 13.37 43.04 6.86
C SER A 341 14.70 42.50 6.33
N ARG A 342 15.05 42.82 5.07
CA ARG A 342 16.22 42.29 4.34
C ARG A 342 17.54 42.39 5.12
N TRP A 343 17.63 43.35 6.04
CA TRP A 343 18.77 43.55 6.96
C TRP A 343 18.90 42.45 8.05
N LYS A 344 17.78 41.94 8.59
CA LYS A 344 17.79 40.81 9.54
C LYS A 344 18.09 39.47 8.86
N LEU A 345 17.88 39.37 7.54
CA LEU A 345 18.22 38.19 6.73
C LEU A 345 19.73 38.01 6.56
N ILE A 346 20.48 39.11 6.49
CA ILE A 346 21.95 39.11 6.32
C ILE A 346 22.67 38.62 7.58
N LEU A 347 22.14 38.91 8.78
CA LEU A 347 22.77 38.50 10.06
C LEU A 347 22.49 37.05 10.49
N LYS A 348 21.34 36.45 10.14
CA LYS A 348 20.94 35.10 10.62
C LYS A 348 20.85 34.03 9.50
N GLY A 349 21.12 34.39 8.25
CA GLY A 349 20.86 33.56 7.08
C GLY A 349 19.36 33.40 6.81
N SER A 350 18.97 33.19 5.55
CA SER A 350 17.56 32.89 5.26
C SER A 350 17.23 31.47 5.72
N LEU A 351 16.06 31.27 6.36
CA LEU A 351 15.56 29.94 6.72
C LEU A 351 15.58 29.00 5.51
N THR A 352 15.29 29.54 4.33
CA THR A 352 15.36 28.83 3.05
C THR A 352 16.76 28.31 2.74
N GLN A 353 17.80 29.13 2.89
CA GLN A 353 19.19 28.71 2.65
C GLN A 353 19.67 27.67 3.65
N LYS A 354 19.23 27.76 4.92
CA LYS A 354 19.53 26.74 5.92
C LYS A 354 18.84 25.41 5.57
N LEU A 355 17.57 25.43 5.20
CA LEU A 355 16.82 24.23 4.80
C LEU A 355 17.42 23.56 3.56
N VAL A 356 17.78 24.32 2.52
CA VAL A 356 18.46 23.79 1.32
C VAL A 356 19.80 23.12 1.66
N ARG A 357 20.53 23.61 2.68
CA ARG A 357 21.79 22.99 3.12
C ARG A 357 21.57 21.71 3.93
N LEU A 358 20.52 21.68 4.74
CA LEU A 358 20.18 20.55 5.61
C LEU A 358 19.47 19.42 4.86
N LEU A 359 18.70 19.76 3.83
CA LEU A 359 17.84 18.85 3.08
C LEU A 359 18.27 18.83 1.61
N LYS A 360 19.04 17.82 1.21
CA LYS A 360 19.59 17.70 -0.15
C LYS A 360 18.63 17.08 -1.16
N ASN A 361 17.65 16.30 -0.70
CA ASN A 361 16.73 15.52 -1.54
C ASN A 361 15.25 15.91 -1.28
N VAL A 362 14.99 17.17 -0.96
CA VAL A 362 13.64 17.68 -0.66
C VAL A 362 13.40 18.95 -1.46
N ASP A 363 12.30 18.98 -2.19
CA ASP A 363 11.88 20.12 -2.98
C ASP A 363 11.25 21.18 -2.07
N ILE A 364 11.65 22.44 -2.24
CA ILE A 364 11.19 23.55 -1.40
C ILE A 364 10.38 24.53 -2.24
N HIS A 365 9.08 24.61 -1.94
CA HIS A 365 8.13 25.52 -2.57
C HIS A 365 8.01 26.81 -1.78
N ILE A 366 8.48 27.91 -2.35
CA ILE A 366 8.36 29.25 -1.75
C ILE A 366 7.11 29.93 -2.32
N MET A 367 6.13 30.16 -1.45
CA MET A 367 4.88 30.82 -1.82
C MET A 367 4.97 32.32 -1.54
N ALA A 368 4.85 33.13 -2.59
CA ALA A 368 4.71 34.57 -2.47
C ALA A 368 3.44 34.90 -1.70
N THR A 369 3.56 35.83 -0.74
CA THR A 369 2.43 36.37 0.01
C THR A 369 2.02 37.69 -0.60
N GLU A 370 0.75 37.86 -0.92
CA GLU A 370 0.22 39.15 -1.39
C GLU A 370 0.40 40.18 -0.28
N LYS A 371 1.29 41.15 -0.50
CA LYS A 371 1.35 42.36 0.31
C LYS A 371 0.07 43.13 0.03
N THR A 372 -0.72 43.43 1.05
CA THR A 372 -1.73 44.49 0.98
C THR A 372 -1.00 45.75 0.54
N ALA A 373 -1.22 46.17 -0.70
CA ALA A 373 -0.46 47.23 -1.34
C ALA A 373 -0.64 48.55 -0.55
N THR A 374 0.46 49.14 -0.10
CA THR A 374 0.48 50.53 0.34
C THR A 374 0.15 51.40 -0.88
N PRO A 375 -0.84 52.31 -0.84
CA PRO A 375 -1.14 53.17 -1.98
C PRO A 375 0.10 54.01 -2.31
N ILE A 376 0.57 53.89 -3.54
CA ILE A 376 1.63 54.73 -4.09
C ILE A 376 1.01 56.12 -4.28
N ASN A 377 1.33 57.06 -3.37
CA ASN A 377 1.05 58.48 -3.61
C ASN A 377 1.89 58.93 -4.81
N LEU A 378 1.25 59.03 -5.96
CA LEU A 378 1.78 59.79 -7.10
C LEU A 378 1.70 61.27 -6.71
N ALA A 379 2.83 61.81 -6.24
CA ALA A 379 3.01 63.24 -6.18
C ALA A 379 3.05 63.78 -7.61
N THR A 380 2.07 64.61 -7.94
CA THR A 380 2.10 65.53 -9.07
C THR A 380 3.18 66.58 -8.81
N GLU A 381 4.23 66.59 -9.62
CA GLU A 381 5.10 67.75 -9.78
C GLU A 381 4.49 68.64 -10.88
N GLU A 382 4.24 69.90 -10.54
CA GLU A 382 3.90 71.01 -11.44
C GLU A 382 5.13 71.54 -12.17
#